data_AF-A0A504IYD9-F1
#
_entry.id   AF-A0A504IYD9-F1
#
_cell.length_a   1.000
_cell.length_b   1.000
_cell.length_c   1.000
_cell.angle_alpha   90.00
_cell.angle_beta   90.00
_cell.angle_gamma   90.00
#
_symmetry.space_group_name_H-M   'P 1'
#
loop_
_entity.id
_entity.type
_entity.pdbx_description
1 polymer ?
#
loop_
_entity_poly.entity_id
_entity_poly.type
_entity_poly.pdbx_seq_one_letter_code
_entity_poly.pdbx_strand_id
1 'polypeptide(L)' 'LGPSQSVDDAADHAGTIGYEILSSLGTRFHRRYLGG' A
#
# COMPACT_ATOMS: atom_id res chain seq x y z
N LEU A 1 8.37 -9.89 5.81
CA LEU A 1 7.22 -9.51 4.98
C LEU A 1 7.57 -9.90 3.55
N GLY A 2 7.07 -11.05 3.11
CA GLY A 2 7.44 -11.65 1.81
C GLY A 2 6.89 -10.86 0.61
N PRO A 3 7.40 -11.12 -0.60
CA PRO A 3 7.15 -10.33 -1.81
C PRO A 3 5.74 -10.47 -2.42
N SER A 4 4.76 -10.97 -1.66
CA SER A 4 3.46 -11.40 -2.20
C SER A 4 2.24 -10.92 -1.41
N GLN A 5 2.39 -10.04 -0.42
CA GLN A 5 1.22 -9.32 0.07
C GLN A 5 0.97 -8.14 -0.86
N SER A 6 -0.11 -8.26 -1.64
CA SER A 6 -0.61 -7.15 -2.44
C SER A 6 -1.15 -6.06 -1.51
N VAL A 7 -1.28 -4.85 -2.04
CA VAL A 7 -1.94 -3.75 -1.32
C VAL A 7 -3.39 -4.11 -1.01
N ASP A 8 -4.02 -4.90 -1.87
CA ASP A 8 -5.39 -5.38 -1.69
C ASP A 8 -5.50 -6.35 -0.50
N ASP A 9 -4.57 -7.29 -0.34
CA ASP A 9 -4.54 -8.19 0.83
C ASP A 9 -4.40 -7.40 2.15
N ALA A 10 -3.56 -6.36 2.15
CA ALA A 10 -3.38 -5.50 3.30
C ALA A 10 -4.65 -4.69 3.63
N ALA A 11 -5.38 -4.28 2.59
CA ALA A 11 -6.63 -3.56 2.72
C ALA A 11 -7.76 -4.46 3.25
N ASP A 12 -7.85 -5.69 2.74
CA ASP A 12 -8.78 -6.72 3.20
C ASP A 12 -8.57 -7.04 4.68
N HIS A 13 -7.31 -7.17 5.12
CA HIS A 13 -6.98 -7.35 6.53
C HIS A 13 -7.30 -6.13 7.40
N ALA A 14 -7.22 -4.92 6.85
CA ALA A 14 -7.52 -3.68 7.53
C ALA A 14 -9.02 -3.29 7.47
N GLY A 15 -9.84 -4.05 6.73
CA GLY A 15 -11.27 -3.74 6.52
C GLY A 15 -11.49 -2.45 5.72
N THR A 16 -10.57 -2.09 4.83
CA THR A 16 -10.65 -0.90 3.98
C THR A 16 -10.22 -1.22 2.54
N ILE A 17 -10.14 -0.22 1.66
CA ILE A 17 -9.66 -0.30 0.29
C ILE A 17 -8.18 0.06 0.17
N GLY A 18 -7.48 -0.53 -0.80
CA GLY A 18 -6.04 -0.34 -1.00
C GLY A 18 -5.62 1.12 -1.15
N TYR A 19 -6.50 1.97 -1.70
CA TYR A 19 -6.24 3.40 -1.81
C TYR A 19 -6.13 4.10 -0.45
N GLU A 20 -6.92 3.70 0.55
CA GLU A 20 -6.86 4.29 1.90
C GLU A 20 -5.59 3.84 2.63
N ILE A 21 -5.17 2.59 2.42
CA ILE A 21 -3.86 2.11 2.87
C ILE A 21 -2.76 2.97 2.24
N LEU A 22 -2.76 3.16 0.93
CA LEU A 22 -1.74 3.96 0.24
C LEU A 22 -1.75 5.43 0.66
N SER A 23 -2.91 5.99 0.98
CA SER A 23 -3.08 7.38 1.42
C SER A 23 -2.67 7.60 2.88
N SER A 24 -2.75 6.57 3.72
CA SER A 24 -2.32 6.61 5.12
C SER A 24 -0.82 6.32 5.30
N LEU A 25 -0.11 5.90 4.26
CA LEU A 25 1.35 5.76 4.26
C LEU A 25 2.00 7.14 4.41
N GLY A 26 2.33 7.49 5.66
CA GLY A 26 3.02 8.73 6.00
C GLY A 26 4.45 8.81 5.45
N THR A 27 5.17 9.87 5.83
CA THR A 27 6.48 10.28 5.27
C THR A 27 7.60 9.23 5.32
N ARG A 28 7.44 8.14 6.09
CA ARG A 28 8.41 7.05 6.15
C ARG A 28 8.40 6.16 4.89
N PHE A 29 7.36 6.25 4.07
CA PHE A 29 7.25 5.53 2.81
C PHE A 29 7.60 6.44 1.63
N HIS A 30 8.66 6.08 0.91
CA HIS A 30 9.07 6.81 -0.28
C HIS A 30 8.28 6.32 -1.50
N ARG A 31 7.56 7.24 -2.14
CA ARG A 31 6.83 6.95 -3.37
C ARG A 31 7.81 6.93 -4.55
N ARG A 32 7.87 5.81 -5.27
CA ARG A 32 8.64 5.67 -6.51
C ARG A 32 7.67 5.55 -7.67
N TYR A 33 7.73 6.51 -8.60
CA TYR A 33 6.97 6.46 -9.85
C TYR A 33 7.79 5.68 -10.88
N LEU A 34 7.21 4.61 -11.41
CA LEU A 34 7.81 3.78 -12.46
C LEU A 34 7.03 4.06 -13.76
N GLY A 35 7.50 5.02 -14.56
CA GLY A 35 6.83 5.40 -15.80
C GLY A 35 6.95 6.90 -16.09
N GLY A 36 8.14 7.31 -16.53
CA GLY A 36 8.33 8.56 -17.26
C GLY A 36 8.07 8.34 -18.74
#